data_AF-A0A2D6PBL8-F1
#
_entry.id   AF-A0A2D6PBL8-F1
#
_cell.length_a   1.000
_cell.length_b   1.000
_cell.length_c   1.000
_cell.angle_alpha   90.00
_cell.angle_beta   90.00
_cell.angle_gamma   90.00
#
_symmetry.space_group_name_H-M   'P 1'
#
loop_
_entity.id
_entity.type
_entity.pdbx_description
1 polymer ?
#
loop_
_entity_poly.entity_id
_entity_poly.type
_entity_poly.pdbx_seq_one_letter_code
_entity_poly.pdbx_strand_id
1 'polypeptide(L)'
;MMGIIYVLQNKANGKCYVGQTIKPFNRRFRQHCQSGSYIGRALRKYKVKGFDKIIFENILEDQLDLLEQEYILKYNSIAPNGYNLTHGGKNGKFSEESKNRKPKESRVGEKNPFYGKHHTEKSKKSISEAKKGQIPWMKNKTHTEEARKLMSELKKGKPSSFKGKAHTEESKEKNRVAHLGVSPSNKGIRSPHPCPICGKQRKERYSKEGFKGYLKTCGSSVCITGLRNKSNSLKFLGSAKTSL
;
A
#
# COMPACT_ATOMS: atom_id res chain seq x y z
N MET A 1 14.80 15.87 -20.24
CA MET A 1 15.99 15.69 -19.36
C MET A 1 17.24 15.65 -20.25
N MET A 2 18.44 15.66 -19.67
CA MET A 2 19.68 15.42 -20.44
C MET A 2 20.11 13.96 -20.26
N GLY A 3 20.73 13.39 -21.28
CA GLY A 3 21.20 12.01 -21.31
C GLY A 3 22.61 11.88 -21.87
N ILE A 4 23.02 10.61 -22.01
CA ILE A 4 24.37 10.18 -22.34
C ILE A 4 24.28 9.12 -23.43
N ILE A 5 25.10 9.25 -24.47
CA ILE A 5 25.41 8.20 -25.44
C ILE A 5 26.81 7.70 -25.13
N TYR A 6 27.03 6.38 -25.17
CA TYR A 6 28.34 5.80 -24.94
C TYR A 6 28.63 4.64 -25.88
N VAL A 7 29.92 4.47 -26.17
CA VAL A 7 30.46 3.37 -26.97
C VAL A 7 31.44 2.58 -26.12
N LEU A 8 31.31 1.25 -26.14
CA LEU A 8 32.24 0.31 -25.52
C LEU A 8 32.91 -0.48 -26.63
N GLN A 9 34.20 -0.27 -26.84
CA GLN A 9 34.99 -0.99 -27.84
C GLN A 9 35.84 -2.06 -27.17
N ASN A 10 35.70 -3.30 -27.61
CA ASN A 10 36.52 -4.40 -27.08
C ASN A 10 37.90 -4.38 -27.74
N LYS A 11 38.96 -4.28 -26.93
CA LYS A 11 40.36 -4.26 -27.37
C LYS A 11 40.80 -5.54 -28.06
N ALA A 12 40.25 -6.68 -27.66
CA ALA A 12 40.69 -7.99 -28.13
C ALA A 12 40.17 -8.35 -29.53
N ASN A 13 39.05 -7.77 -29.97
CA ASN A 13 38.41 -8.14 -31.24
C ASN A 13 37.82 -6.96 -32.03
N GLY A 14 38.00 -5.73 -31.56
CA GLY A 14 37.51 -4.52 -32.22
C GLY A 14 36.00 -4.30 -32.16
N LYS A 15 35.22 -5.25 -31.65
CA LYS A 15 33.74 -5.18 -31.64
C LYS A 15 33.24 -4.06 -30.72
N CYS A 16 32.22 -3.35 -31.17
CA CYS A 16 31.62 -2.23 -30.45
C CYS A 16 30.24 -2.55 -29.86
N TYR A 17 29.91 -1.87 -28.78
CA TYR A 17 28.56 -1.72 -28.24
C TYR A 17 28.23 -0.24 -28.11
N VAL A 18 27.10 0.19 -28.64
CA VAL A 18 26.58 1.55 -28.47
C VAL A 18 25.34 1.48 -27.58
N GLY A 19 25.22 2.39 -26.63
CA GLY A 19 24.00 2.50 -25.83
C GLY A 19 23.75 3.90 -25.31
N GLN A 20 22.50 4.12 -24.90
CA GLN A 20 22.07 5.39 -24.31
C GLN A 20 21.63 5.26 -22.85
N THR A 21 21.61 6.38 -22.11
CA THR A 21 21.00 6.47 -20.78
C THR A 21 20.69 7.91 -20.34
N ILE A 22 19.57 8.11 -19.64
CA ILE A 22 19.26 9.35 -18.89
C ILE A 22 19.73 9.29 -17.42
N LYS A 23 20.34 8.17 -17.01
CA LYS A 23 20.89 7.96 -15.67
C LYS A 23 22.41 8.16 -15.72
N PRO A 24 23.09 8.33 -14.58
CA PRO A 24 24.54 8.38 -14.57
C PRO A 24 25.15 7.15 -15.25
N PHE A 25 26.14 7.35 -16.12
CA PHE A 25 26.79 6.30 -16.91
C PHE A 25 27.24 5.12 -16.03
N ASN A 26 27.89 5.40 -14.89
CA ASN A 26 28.38 4.38 -13.96
C ASN A 26 27.27 3.44 -13.47
N ARG A 27 26.05 3.93 -13.28
CA ARG A 27 24.90 3.12 -12.88
C ARG A 27 24.47 2.20 -14.01
N ARG A 28 24.36 2.72 -15.24
CA ARG A 28 24.00 1.93 -16.43
C ARG A 28 25.06 0.87 -16.75
N PHE A 29 26.33 1.24 -16.61
CA PHE A 29 27.47 0.36 -16.82
C PHE A 29 27.48 -0.80 -15.82
N ARG A 30 27.26 -0.53 -14.52
CA ARG A 30 27.14 -1.58 -13.49
C ARG A 30 26.01 -2.57 -13.80
N GLN A 31 24.86 -2.07 -14.26
CA GLN A 31 23.75 -2.92 -14.68
C GLN A 31 24.14 -3.87 -15.82
N HIS A 32 24.91 -3.39 -16.80
CA HIS A 32 25.41 -4.25 -17.87
C HIS A 32 26.30 -5.38 -17.32
N CYS A 33 27.22 -5.07 -16.42
CA CYS A 33 28.11 -6.06 -15.79
C CYS A 33 27.34 -7.19 -15.07
N GLN A 34 26.19 -6.86 -14.46
CA GLN A 34 25.34 -7.80 -13.72
C GLN A 34 24.33 -8.52 -14.63
N SER A 35 23.97 -7.94 -15.77
CA SER A 35 22.96 -8.50 -16.67
C SER A 35 23.44 -9.74 -17.43
N GLY A 36 22.49 -10.61 -17.80
CA GLY A 36 22.70 -11.71 -18.75
C GLY A 36 22.79 -11.29 -20.23
N SER A 37 22.83 -9.98 -20.53
CA SER A 37 22.86 -9.45 -21.89
C SER A 37 24.12 -9.85 -22.67
N TYR A 38 24.10 -9.70 -23.99
CA TYR A 38 25.24 -10.04 -24.83
C TYR A 38 26.50 -9.23 -24.47
N ILE A 39 26.37 -7.90 -24.35
CA ILE A 39 27.45 -7.03 -23.86
C ILE A 39 27.85 -7.36 -22.40
N GLY A 40 26.90 -7.71 -21.53
CA GLY A 40 27.20 -8.13 -20.15
C GLY A 40 28.07 -9.38 -20.09
N ARG A 41 27.78 -10.38 -20.93
CA ARG A 41 28.61 -11.59 -21.07
C ARG A 41 30.00 -11.24 -21.60
N ALA A 42 30.10 -10.36 -22.60
CA ALA A 42 31.37 -9.91 -23.16
C ALA A 42 32.23 -9.16 -22.12
N LEU A 43 31.64 -8.24 -21.35
CA LEU A 43 32.32 -7.52 -20.26
C LEU A 43 32.87 -8.46 -19.19
N ARG A 44 32.19 -9.57 -18.89
CA ARG A 44 32.70 -10.60 -17.97
C ARG A 44 33.84 -11.42 -18.58
N LYS A 45 33.72 -11.79 -19.85
CA LYS A 45 34.73 -12.59 -20.58
C LYS A 45 36.05 -11.83 -20.72
N TYR A 46 36.01 -10.61 -21.26
CA TYR A 46 37.21 -9.82 -21.57
C TYR A 46 37.63 -8.85 -20.44
N LYS A 47 36.88 -8.86 -19.32
CA LYS A 47 37.01 -7.93 -18.19
C LYS A 47 36.73 -6.48 -18.58
N VAL A 48 36.33 -5.67 -17.60
CA VAL A 48 36.02 -4.24 -17.82
C VAL A 48 37.23 -3.47 -18.37
N LYS A 49 38.46 -3.84 -17.99
CA LYS A 49 39.70 -3.23 -18.48
C LYS A 49 39.99 -3.54 -19.96
N GLY A 50 39.37 -4.60 -20.50
CA GLY A 50 39.48 -4.98 -21.91
C GLY A 50 38.60 -4.15 -22.86
N PHE A 51 37.91 -3.12 -22.35
CA PHE A 51 37.07 -2.24 -23.14
C PHE A 51 37.50 -0.78 -23.01
N ASP A 52 37.63 -0.10 -24.14
CA ASP A 52 37.69 1.36 -24.21
C ASP A 52 36.27 1.95 -24.19
N LYS A 53 36.16 3.15 -23.62
CA LYS A 53 34.88 3.83 -23.37
C LYS A 53 34.93 5.22 -23.97
N ILE A 54 33.99 5.51 -24.86
CA ILE A 54 33.76 6.85 -25.39
C ILE A 54 32.40 7.29 -24.87
N ILE A 55 32.32 8.48 -24.28
CA ILE A 55 31.12 8.98 -23.60
C ILE A 55 30.80 10.37 -24.13
N PHE A 56 29.57 10.56 -24.59
CA PHE A 56 29.00 11.83 -25.02
C PHE A 56 27.91 12.21 -24.02
N GLU A 57 28.16 13.23 -23.21
CA GLU A 57 27.24 13.73 -22.18
C GLU A 57 26.40 14.91 -22.70
N ASN A 58 25.42 15.35 -21.90
CA ASN A 58 24.63 16.55 -22.15
C ASN A 58 23.78 16.52 -23.42
N ILE A 59 23.31 15.34 -23.83
CA ILE A 59 22.47 15.16 -25.01
C ILE A 59 21.01 15.36 -24.63
N LEU A 60 20.23 16.09 -25.43
CA LEU A 60 18.78 16.22 -25.20
C LEU A 60 18.08 14.86 -25.37
N GLU A 61 17.13 14.58 -24.49
CA GLU A 61 16.46 13.27 -24.40
C GLU A 61 15.73 12.84 -25.69
N ASP A 62 15.19 13.79 -26.44
CA ASP A 62 14.55 13.59 -27.74
C ASP A 62 15.54 13.24 -28.87
N GLN A 63 16.81 13.62 -28.72
CA GLN A 63 17.89 13.31 -29.66
C GLN A 63 18.58 11.97 -29.38
N LEU A 64 18.39 11.39 -28.19
CA LEU A 64 19.09 10.16 -27.79
C LEU A 64 18.82 8.99 -28.74
N ASP A 65 17.54 8.75 -29.06
CA ASP A 65 17.14 7.61 -29.88
C ASP A 65 17.73 7.71 -31.31
N LEU A 66 17.75 8.91 -31.91
CA LEU A 66 18.35 9.17 -33.22
C LEU A 66 19.86 8.97 -33.19
N LEU A 67 20.54 9.59 -32.23
CA LEU A 67 22.00 9.48 -32.09
C LEU A 67 22.43 8.04 -31.80
N GLU A 68 21.70 7.29 -30.97
CA GLU A 68 21.97 5.87 -30.74
C GLU A 68 21.95 5.08 -32.05
N GLN A 69 20.93 5.29 -32.90
CA GLN A 69 20.83 4.64 -34.20
C GLN A 69 22.00 5.02 -35.14
N GLU A 70 22.31 6.31 -35.24
CA GLU A 70 23.42 6.81 -36.05
C GLU A 70 24.76 6.22 -35.61
N TYR A 71 25.04 6.20 -34.30
CA TYR A 71 26.27 5.63 -33.78
C TYR A 71 26.31 4.10 -33.91
N ILE A 72 25.18 3.40 -33.78
CA ILE A 72 25.12 1.96 -34.01
C ILE A 72 25.55 1.62 -35.43
N LEU A 73 25.07 2.40 -36.41
CA LEU A 73 25.44 2.27 -37.83
C LEU A 73 26.90 2.64 -38.05
N LYS A 74 27.32 3.81 -37.56
CA LYS A 74 28.70 4.32 -37.69
C LYS A 74 29.76 3.34 -37.17
N TYR A 75 29.48 2.67 -36.05
CA TYR A 75 30.39 1.70 -35.44
C TYR A 75 30.15 0.25 -35.86
N ASN A 76 29.24 -0.02 -36.80
CA ASN A 76 28.85 -1.38 -37.23
C ASN A 76 28.63 -2.32 -36.03
N SER A 77 27.94 -1.84 -35.01
CA SER A 77 27.89 -2.48 -33.69
C SER A 77 26.85 -3.60 -33.58
N ILE A 78 26.13 -3.91 -34.66
CA ILE A 78 25.11 -4.96 -34.70
C ILE A 78 25.77 -6.34 -34.75
N ALA A 79 25.26 -7.28 -33.95
CA ALA A 79 25.68 -8.67 -34.00
C ALA A 79 25.43 -9.26 -35.42
N PRO A 80 26.41 -9.98 -36.01
CA PRO A 80 27.60 -10.56 -35.39
C PRO A 80 28.83 -9.63 -35.32
N ASN A 81 28.80 -8.48 -35.99
CA ASN A 81 29.94 -7.55 -36.12
C ASN A 81 30.21 -6.76 -34.83
N GLY A 82 29.17 -6.53 -34.00
CA GLY A 82 29.31 -5.95 -32.66
C GLY A 82 28.47 -6.66 -31.60
N TYR A 83 28.09 -5.92 -30.56
CA TYR A 83 27.33 -6.44 -29.41
C TYR A 83 25.88 -5.93 -29.31
N ASN A 84 25.47 -4.95 -30.12
CA ASN A 84 24.08 -4.52 -30.22
C ASN A 84 23.25 -5.63 -30.90
N LEU A 85 22.07 -5.93 -30.35
CA LEU A 85 21.16 -6.94 -30.93
C LEU A 85 20.09 -6.32 -31.83
N THR A 86 19.92 -5.01 -31.76
CA THR A 86 18.94 -4.24 -32.52
C THR A 86 19.57 -2.92 -32.95
N HIS A 87 19.00 -2.29 -33.98
CA HIS A 87 19.44 -0.99 -34.51
C HIS A 87 19.28 0.20 -33.54
N GLY A 88 18.78 0.00 -32.33
CA GLY A 88 18.51 1.08 -31.37
C GLY A 88 17.13 1.71 -31.52
N GLY A 89 16.90 2.82 -30.84
CA GLY A 89 15.67 3.62 -30.91
C GLY A 89 14.43 2.99 -30.26
N LYS A 90 14.62 1.93 -29.47
CA LYS A 90 13.57 1.32 -28.65
C LYS A 90 13.98 1.44 -27.20
N ASN A 91 13.69 2.60 -26.62
CA ASN A 91 13.72 2.88 -25.18
C ASN A 91 12.71 2.02 -24.39
N GLY A 92 12.50 0.74 -24.70
CA GLY A 92 11.56 -0.14 -24.00
C GLY A 92 10.17 0.48 -23.79
N LYS A 93 9.78 1.48 -24.61
CA LYS A 93 8.45 2.06 -24.58
C LYS A 93 7.57 0.96 -25.15
N PHE A 94 7.00 0.16 -24.24
CA PHE A 94 5.93 -0.76 -24.59
C PHE A 94 4.94 0.03 -25.45
N SER A 95 4.59 -0.51 -26.62
CA SER A 95 3.49 0.03 -27.41
C SER A 95 2.25 0.16 -26.52
N GLU A 96 1.35 1.09 -26.82
CA GLU A 96 0.02 1.17 -26.18
C GLU A 96 -0.61 -0.23 -26.07
N GLU A 97 -0.52 -1.00 -27.16
CA GLU A 97 -0.95 -2.38 -27.23
C GLU A 97 -0.27 -3.29 -26.20
N SER A 98 1.06 -3.20 -26.03
CA SER A 98 1.80 -4.01 -25.05
C SER A 98 1.60 -3.56 -23.60
N LYS A 99 1.29 -2.28 -23.36
CA LYS A 99 0.88 -1.76 -22.04
C LYS A 99 -0.53 -2.21 -21.68
N ASN A 100 -1.40 -2.38 -22.67
CA ASN A 100 -2.75 -2.92 -22.53
C ASN A 100 -2.79 -4.45 -22.46
N ARG A 101 -1.75 -5.15 -22.91
CA ARG A 101 -1.47 -6.57 -22.58
C ARG A 101 -1.04 -6.77 -21.12
N LYS A 102 -1.61 -6.02 -20.18
CA LYS A 102 -1.53 -6.37 -18.75
C LYS A 102 -2.35 -7.65 -18.54
N PRO A 103 -1.88 -8.62 -17.73
CA PRO A 103 -2.63 -9.82 -17.37
C PRO A 103 -3.73 -9.49 -16.34
N LYS A 104 -4.48 -8.39 -16.54
CA LYS A 104 -5.61 -8.05 -15.66
C LYS A 104 -6.77 -9.00 -15.86
N GLU A 105 -6.99 -9.48 -17.09
CA GLU A 105 -8.09 -10.41 -17.38
C GLU A 105 -7.68 -11.88 -17.21
N SER A 106 -6.40 -12.21 -17.43
CA SER A 106 -5.91 -13.61 -17.36
C SER A 106 -5.64 -14.12 -15.94
N ARG A 107 -5.87 -13.30 -14.90
CA ARG A 107 -5.63 -13.67 -13.49
C ARG A 107 -6.79 -13.30 -12.56
N VAL A 108 -7.99 -13.14 -13.09
CA VAL A 108 -9.21 -12.80 -12.32
C VAL A 108 -10.20 -13.96 -12.41
N GLY A 109 -10.94 -14.19 -11.33
CA GLY A 109 -11.89 -15.29 -11.22
C GLY A 109 -11.19 -16.63 -11.45
N GLU A 110 -11.85 -17.52 -12.18
CA GLU A 110 -11.39 -18.87 -12.52
C GLU A 110 -10.06 -18.91 -13.29
N LYS A 111 -9.71 -17.83 -14.00
CA LYS A 111 -8.43 -17.74 -14.72
C LYS A 111 -7.24 -17.57 -13.77
N ASN A 112 -7.47 -17.22 -12.51
CA ASN A 112 -6.41 -17.20 -11.50
C ASN A 112 -5.99 -18.65 -11.18
N PRO A 113 -4.70 -19.01 -11.33
CA PRO A 113 -4.22 -20.37 -10.98
C PRO A 113 -4.51 -20.81 -9.54
N PHE A 114 -4.78 -19.85 -8.65
CA PHE A 114 -5.14 -20.06 -7.25
C PHE A 114 -6.64 -19.89 -6.96
N TYR A 115 -7.49 -19.74 -7.98
CA TYR A 115 -8.94 -19.68 -7.78
C TYR A 115 -9.46 -20.97 -7.14
N GLY A 116 -10.28 -20.84 -6.09
CA GLY A 116 -10.83 -21.97 -5.34
C GLY A 116 -9.81 -22.80 -4.54
N LYS A 117 -8.50 -22.48 -4.61
CA LYS A 117 -7.46 -23.20 -3.89
C LYS A 117 -7.18 -22.54 -2.54
N HIS A 118 -7.10 -23.35 -1.49
CA HIS A 118 -6.67 -22.92 -0.17
C HIS A 118 -5.23 -23.37 0.11
N HIS A 119 -4.47 -22.55 0.82
CA HIS A 119 -3.16 -22.97 1.32
C HIS A 119 -3.30 -24.19 2.23
N THR A 120 -2.36 -25.13 2.12
CA THR A 120 -2.28 -26.27 3.04
C THR A 120 -1.95 -25.81 4.46
N GLU A 121 -2.34 -26.59 5.46
CA GLU A 121 -2.06 -26.26 6.88
C GLU A 121 -0.56 -26.09 7.15
N LYS A 122 0.29 -26.92 6.53
CA LYS A 122 1.75 -26.78 6.59
C LYS A 122 2.21 -25.41 6.05
N SER A 123 1.65 -24.96 4.92
CA SER A 123 1.99 -23.68 4.32
C SER A 123 1.47 -22.50 5.16
N LYS A 124 0.25 -22.59 5.69
CA LYS A 124 -0.30 -21.58 6.62
C LYS A 124 0.56 -21.44 7.87
N LYS A 125 0.99 -22.56 8.47
CA LYS A 125 1.87 -22.58 9.64
C LYS A 125 3.22 -21.93 9.36
N SER A 126 3.86 -22.30 8.25
CA SER A 126 5.15 -21.70 7.84
C SER A 126 5.04 -20.19 7.60
N ILE A 127 3.96 -19.73 6.95
CA ILE A 127 3.71 -18.29 6.75
C ILE A 127 3.50 -17.58 8.09
N SER A 128 2.78 -18.21 9.03
CA SER A 128 2.53 -17.67 10.36
C SER A 128 3.84 -17.52 11.15
N GLU A 129 4.67 -18.56 11.17
CA GLU A 129 5.97 -18.57 11.83
C GLU A 129 6.90 -17.51 11.25
N ALA A 130 6.98 -17.39 9.91
CA ALA A 130 7.81 -16.38 9.25
C ALA A 130 7.38 -14.95 9.61
N LYS A 131 6.08 -14.70 9.80
CA LYS A 131 5.54 -13.38 10.16
C LYS A 131 5.61 -13.09 11.67
N LYS A 132 5.77 -14.11 12.51
CA LYS A 132 5.80 -13.96 13.96
C LYS A 132 7.00 -13.10 14.36
N GLY A 133 6.74 -12.00 15.07
CA GLY A 133 7.79 -11.08 15.52
C GLY A 133 8.23 -10.04 14.50
N GLN A 134 7.77 -10.09 13.24
CA GLN A 134 8.06 -9.02 12.28
C GLN A 134 7.29 -7.75 12.65
N ILE A 135 8.00 -6.63 12.77
CA ILE A 135 7.41 -5.33 13.01
C ILE A 135 6.86 -4.79 11.68
N PRO A 136 5.54 -4.49 11.57
CA PRO A 136 5.02 -3.83 10.38
C PRO A 136 5.75 -2.50 10.16
N TRP A 137 6.13 -2.21 8.91
CA TRP A 137 6.85 -0.98 8.55
C TRP A 137 6.10 0.33 8.91
N MET A 138 4.80 0.21 9.18
CA MET A 138 3.89 1.28 9.56
C MET A 138 3.55 1.29 11.07
N LYS A 139 4.20 0.43 11.87
CA LYS A 139 4.06 0.45 13.33
C LYS A 139 4.43 1.84 13.85
N ASN A 140 3.55 2.42 14.68
CA ASN A 140 3.67 3.76 15.25
C ASN A 140 3.68 4.93 14.24
N LYS A 141 3.36 4.68 12.97
CA LYS A 141 3.19 5.75 11.97
C LYS A 141 1.71 6.07 11.82
N THR A 142 1.30 7.27 12.22
CA THR A 142 -0.03 7.80 11.94
C THR A 142 0.00 8.61 10.66
N HIS A 143 -1.08 8.54 9.87
CA HIS A 143 -1.26 9.50 8.77
C HIS A 143 -1.26 10.93 9.32
N THR A 144 -0.68 11.85 8.55
CA THR A 144 -0.73 13.29 8.84
C THR A 144 -2.19 13.75 8.94
N GLU A 145 -2.42 14.84 9.67
CA GLU A 145 -3.77 15.42 9.82
C GLU A 145 -4.38 15.77 8.46
N GLU A 146 -3.58 16.34 7.55
CA GLU A 146 -3.98 16.66 6.19
C GLU A 146 -4.39 15.41 5.40
N ALA A 147 -3.60 14.34 5.44
CA ALA A 147 -3.94 13.09 4.77
C ALA A 147 -5.20 12.45 5.36
N ARG A 148 -5.40 12.57 6.67
CA ARG A 148 -6.60 12.07 7.35
C ARG A 148 -7.85 12.86 6.96
N LYS A 149 -7.73 14.19 6.89
CA LYS A 149 -8.81 15.08 6.45
C LYS A 149 -9.21 14.79 5.00
N LEU A 150 -8.24 14.67 4.10
CA LEU A 150 -8.45 14.30 2.70
C LEU A 150 -9.16 12.94 2.57
N MET A 151 -8.68 11.91 3.29
CA MET A 151 -9.34 10.60 3.29
C MET A 151 -10.78 10.64 3.83
N SER A 152 -11.06 11.52 4.80
CA SER A 152 -12.40 11.73 5.34
C SER A 152 -13.32 12.41 4.33
N GLU A 153 -12.86 13.49 3.70
CA GLU A 153 -13.58 14.22 2.65
C GLU A 153 -13.91 13.31 1.46
N LEU A 154 -12.93 12.53 1.00
CA LEU A 154 -13.13 11.56 -0.10
C LEU A 154 -14.15 10.46 0.21
N LYS A 155 -14.37 10.15 1.50
CA LYS A 155 -15.34 9.14 1.94
C LYS A 155 -16.71 9.72 2.27
N LYS A 156 -16.80 11.04 2.50
CA LYS A 156 -18.05 11.71 2.86
C LYS A 156 -19.08 11.51 1.75
N GLY A 157 -20.27 11.03 2.11
CA GLY A 157 -21.36 10.79 1.17
C GLY A 157 -21.28 9.49 0.36
N LYS A 158 -20.16 8.73 0.41
CA LYS A 158 -20.08 7.43 -0.27
C LYS A 158 -20.82 6.36 0.54
N PRO A 159 -21.80 5.66 -0.05
CA PRO A 159 -22.48 4.59 0.66
C PRO A 159 -21.50 3.45 0.97
N SER A 160 -21.63 2.86 2.16
CA SER A 160 -20.95 1.60 2.45
C SER A 160 -21.40 0.53 1.45
N SER A 161 -20.50 -0.38 1.07
CA SER A 161 -20.83 -1.54 0.23
C SER A 161 -21.89 -2.46 0.86
N PHE A 162 -22.09 -2.32 2.17
CA PHE A 162 -23.11 -3.00 2.97
C PHE A 162 -24.36 -2.16 3.24
N LYS A 163 -24.50 -0.96 2.65
CA LYS A 163 -25.71 -0.14 2.81
C LYS A 163 -26.93 -0.93 2.30
N GLY A 164 -27.90 -1.17 3.18
CA GLY A 164 -29.12 -1.92 2.86
C GLY A 164 -28.98 -3.44 2.80
N LYS A 165 -27.80 -4.01 3.12
CA LYS A 165 -27.59 -5.47 3.15
C LYS A 165 -27.58 -5.97 4.59
N ALA A 166 -28.39 -6.98 4.90
CA ALA A 166 -28.30 -7.70 6.16
C ALA A 166 -27.17 -8.75 6.08
N HIS A 167 -26.47 -8.98 7.19
CA HIS A 167 -25.56 -10.13 7.30
C HIS A 167 -26.37 -11.44 7.28
N THR A 168 -25.78 -12.49 6.70
CA THR A 168 -26.34 -13.84 6.78
C THR A 168 -26.33 -14.35 8.22
N GLU A 169 -27.30 -15.20 8.58
CA GLU A 169 -27.36 -15.79 9.92
C GLU A 169 -26.09 -16.56 10.27
N GLU A 170 -25.52 -17.28 9.30
CA GLU A 170 -24.23 -17.97 9.47
C GLU A 170 -23.09 -16.98 9.83
N SER A 171 -23.03 -15.81 9.19
CA SER A 171 -22.02 -14.80 9.49
C SER A 171 -22.25 -14.17 10.85
N LYS A 172 -23.51 -13.96 11.26
CA LYS A 172 -23.85 -13.47 12.61
C LYS A 172 -23.42 -14.47 13.67
N GLU A 173 -23.66 -15.75 13.45
CA GLU A 173 -23.29 -16.82 14.38
C GLU A 173 -21.77 -16.97 14.51
N LYS A 174 -21.03 -16.94 13.40
CA LYS A 174 -19.55 -16.96 13.44
C LYS A 174 -18.99 -15.78 14.25
N ASN A 175 -19.55 -14.59 14.07
CA ASN A 175 -19.16 -13.42 14.86
C ASN A 175 -19.53 -13.58 16.34
N ARG A 176 -20.72 -14.14 16.64
CA ARG A 176 -21.15 -14.43 18.01
C ARG A 176 -20.15 -15.36 18.70
N VAL A 177 -19.85 -16.50 18.09
CA VAL A 177 -18.92 -17.50 18.62
C VAL A 177 -17.52 -16.92 18.83
N ALA A 178 -17.01 -16.15 17.87
CA ALA A 178 -15.70 -15.50 17.98
C ALA A 178 -15.60 -14.49 19.14
N HIS A 179 -16.72 -13.91 19.57
CA HIS A 179 -16.78 -12.96 20.67
C HIS A 179 -17.19 -13.59 22.01
N LEU A 180 -17.58 -14.87 22.04
CA LEU A 180 -17.81 -15.58 23.30
C LEU A 180 -16.49 -15.72 24.06
N GLY A 181 -16.47 -15.27 25.32
CA GLY A 181 -15.29 -15.33 26.19
C GLY A 181 -14.23 -14.26 25.93
N VAL A 182 -14.37 -13.44 24.88
CA VAL A 182 -13.45 -12.31 24.64
C VAL A 182 -13.93 -11.10 25.43
N SER A 183 -13.20 -10.76 26.50
CA SER A 183 -13.40 -9.49 27.19
C SER A 183 -13.02 -8.34 26.26
N PRO A 184 -13.86 -7.30 26.08
CA PRO A 184 -13.47 -6.12 25.30
C PRO A 184 -12.16 -5.54 25.83
N SER A 185 -11.17 -5.35 24.95
CA SER A 185 -9.85 -4.81 25.29
C SER A 185 -9.94 -3.43 25.96
N ASN A 186 -10.98 -2.69 25.62
CA ASN A 186 -11.42 -1.52 26.39
C ASN A 186 -12.41 -1.96 27.48
N LYS A 187 -11.90 -2.35 28.65
CA LYS A 187 -12.48 -1.85 29.91
C LYS A 187 -12.19 -0.35 30.01
N GLY A 188 -12.62 0.40 29.01
CA GLY A 188 -12.56 1.84 29.01
C GLY A 188 -13.52 2.29 30.09
N ILE A 189 -12.96 2.72 31.20
CA ILE A 189 -13.50 3.82 32.00
C ILE A 189 -13.98 4.84 30.96
N ARG A 190 -15.29 4.85 30.66
CA ARG A 190 -15.86 6.00 29.98
C ARG A 190 -15.75 7.09 31.02
N SER A 191 -14.69 7.90 30.97
CA SER A 191 -14.57 9.09 31.80
C SER A 191 -15.92 9.81 31.68
N PRO A 192 -16.70 9.95 32.77
CA PRO A 192 -18.04 10.46 32.65
C PRO A 192 -17.96 11.85 32.04
N HIS A 193 -18.57 12.07 30.88
CA HIS A 193 -18.63 13.41 30.30
C HIS A 193 -19.20 14.36 31.37
N PRO A 194 -18.49 15.46 31.70
CA PRO A 194 -18.91 16.37 32.74
C PRO A 194 -20.27 16.96 32.39
N CYS A 195 -21.05 17.28 33.43
CA CYS A 195 -22.34 17.93 33.22
C CYS A 195 -22.13 19.27 32.48
N PRO A 196 -22.82 19.54 31.36
CA PRO A 196 -22.64 20.79 30.60
C PRO A 196 -23.11 22.04 31.37
N ILE A 197 -23.81 21.87 32.49
CA ILE A 197 -24.30 22.96 33.35
C ILE A 197 -23.34 23.26 34.51
N CYS A 198 -22.71 22.22 35.10
CA CYS A 198 -21.94 22.39 36.35
C CYS A 198 -20.56 21.72 36.37
N GLY A 199 -20.10 21.10 35.28
CA GLY A 199 -18.76 20.55 35.15
C GLY A 199 -18.44 19.29 35.97
N LYS A 200 -19.28 18.88 36.93
CA LYS A 200 -19.02 17.71 37.79
C LYS A 200 -19.25 16.38 37.05
N GLN A 201 -18.44 15.37 37.37
CA GLN A 201 -18.51 14.01 36.82
C GLN A 201 -19.74 13.25 37.35
N ARG A 202 -20.32 12.35 36.54
CA ARG A 202 -21.46 11.50 36.95
C ARG A 202 -21.00 10.50 38.01
N LYS A 203 -21.65 10.46 39.17
CA LYS A 203 -21.16 9.66 40.31
C LYS A 203 -21.68 8.22 40.33
N GLU A 204 -22.96 7.92 40.06
CA GLU A 204 -23.47 6.54 40.23
C GLU A 204 -24.59 6.12 39.27
N ARG A 205 -24.65 4.81 38.98
CA ARG A 205 -25.66 4.17 38.13
C ARG A 205 -26.81 3.68 39.02
N TYR A 206 -28.04 4.11 38.73
CA TYR A 206 -29.24 3.70 39.47
C TYR A 206 -29.99 2.57 38.74
N SER A 207 -30.46 1.59 39.51
CA SER A 207 -31.23 0.44 39.04
C SER A 207 -32.28 0.06 40.07
N LYS A 208 -33.56 0.27 39.75
CA LYS A 208 -34.71 -0.20 40.54
C LYS A 208 -35.88 -0.54 39.60
N GLU A 209 -36.63 -1.60 39.90
CA GLU A 209 -37.89 -1.98 39.22
C GLU A 209 -37.83 -1.98 37.68
N GLY A 210 -36.75 -2.51 37.09
CA GLY A 210 -36.64 -2.67 35.64
C GLY A 210 -36.28 -1.40 34.87
N PHE A 211 -36.02 -0.28 35.56
CA PHE A 211 -35.50 0.95 34.98
C PHE A 211 -34.01 1.13 35.26
N LYS A 212 -33.26 1.51 34.23
CA LYS A 212 -31.84 1.89 34.35
C LYS A 212 -31.70 3.38 34.05
N GLY A 213 -31.03 4.10 34.95
CA GLY A 213 -30.78 5.53 34.81
C GLY A 213 -29.50 5.98 35.51
N TYR A 214 -29.18 7.27 35.40
CA TYR A 214 -28.03 7.86 36.08
C TYR A 214 -28.53 8.89 37.10
N LEU A 215 -28.11 8.74 38.35
CA LEU A 215 -28.32 9.75 39.38
C LEU A 215 -27.30 10.88 39.20
N LYS A 216 -27.76 12.12 39.27
CA LYS A 216 -26.93 13.32 39.36
C LYS A 216 -27.22 14.00 40.69
N THR A 217 -26.21 14.24 41.48
CA THR A 217 -26.30 15.16 42.63
C THR A 217 -25.79 16.54 42.20
N CYS A 218 -26.60 17.57 42.43
CA CYS A 218 -26.20 18.97 42.25
C CYS A 218 -26.55 19.74 43.52
N GLY A 219 -25.54 19.99 44.37
CA GLY A 219 -25.79 20.50 45.73
C GLY A 219 -26.55 19.46 46.58
N SER A 220 -27.55 19.92 47.34
CA SER A 220 -28.46 19.11 48.16
C SER A 220 -29.61 18.45 47.36
N SER A 221 -29.61 18.55 46.03
CA SER A 221 -30.66 18.01 45.16
C SER A 221 -30.17 16.81 44.33
N VAL A 222 -31.00 15.76 44.27
CA VAL A 222 -30.76 14.54 43.48
C VAL A 222 -31.69 14.55 42.26
N CYS A 223 -31.13 14.53 41.05
CA CYS A 223 -31.88 14.46 39.79
C CYS A 223 -31.58 13.15 39.06
N ILE A 224 -32.62 12.42 38.63
CA ILE A 224 -32.46 11.24 37.78
C ILE A 224 -32.46 11.69 36.32
N THR A 225 -31.39 11.38 35.57
CA THR A 225 -31.31 11.69 34.14
C THR A 225 -31.27 10.41 33.31
N GLY A 226 -32.22 10.31 32.37
CA GLY A 226 -32.28 9.23 31.37
C GLY A 226 -32.72 7.89 31.95
N LEU A 227 -33.99 7.79 32.38
CA LEU A 227 -34.66 6.52 32.66
C LEU A 227 -34.98 5.82 31.33
N ARG A 228 -34.47 4.59 31.17
CA ARG A 228 -34.84 3.70 30.07
C ARG A 228 -35.39 2.40 30.63
N ASN A 229 -36.49 1.92 30.07
CA ASN A 229 -37.00 0.58 30.34
C ASN A 229 -36.27 -0.46 29.46
N LYS A 230 -36.54 -1.75 29.70
CA LYS A 230 -35.93 -2.86 28.94
C LYS A 230 -36.15 -2.78 27.41
N SER A 231 -37.19 -2.08 26.94
CA SER A 231 -37.47 -1.85 25.51
C SER A 231 -36.80 -0.60 24.93
N ASN A 232 -35.88 0.05 25.68
CA ASN A 232 -35.09 1.21 25.25
C ASN A 232 -35.91 2.47 24.91
N SER A 233 -37.20 2.50 25.27
CA SER A 233 -38.03 3.71 25.14
C SER A 233 -37.65 4.74 26.20
N LEU A 234 -37.44 5.99 25.78
CA LEU A 234 -37.19 7.13 26.66
C LEU A 234 -38.55 7.66 27.15
N LYS A 235 -38.84 7.55 28.46
CA LYS A 235 -39.85 8.40 29.09
C LYS A 235 -39.13 9.59 29.71
N PHE A 236 -39.38 10.79 29.19
CA PHE A 236 -39.02 12.02 29.88
C PHE A 236 -40.06 12.24 30.98
N LEU A 237 -39.73 11.84 32.21
CA LEU A 237 -40.49 12.28 33.38
C LEU A 237 -39.79 13.55 33.87
N GLY A 238 -40.56 14.64 33.95
CA GLY A 238 -40.08 15.97 34.33
C GLY A 238 -39.33 15.96 35.67
N SER A 239 -38.50 16.99 35.88
CA SER A 239 -37.68 17.15 37.08
C SER A 239 -38.54 17.21 38.34
N ALA A 240 -38.69 16.09 39.05
CA ALA A 240 -39.15 16.12 40.42
C ALA A 240 -38.00 16.64 41.29
N LYS A 241 -38.11 17.89 41.76
CA LYS A 241 -37.31 18.40 42.86
C LYS A 241 -37.88 17.80 44.14
N THR A 242 -37.24 16.77 44.68
CA THR A 242 -37.40 16.44 46.09
C THR A 242 -36.23 17.05 46.85
N SER A 243 -36.52 18.03 47.68
CA SER A 243 -35.65 18.51 48.76
C SER A 243 -35.50 17.38 49.78
N LEU A 244 -34.31 17.25 50.38
CA LEU A 244 -34.09 16.42 51.56
C LEU A 244 -35.03 16.82 52.71
#